data_AF-A0A1Q7GKY6-F1
#
_entry.id   AF-A0A1Q7GKY6-F1
#
_cell.length_a   1.000
_cell.length_b   1.000
_cell.length_c   1.000
_cell.angle_alpha   90.00
_cell.angle_beta   90.00
_cell.angle_gamma   90.00
#
_symmetry.space_group_name_H-M   'P 1'
#
loop_
_entity.id
_entity.type
_entity.pdbx_description
1 polymer ?
#
loop_
_entity_poly.entity_id
_entity_poly.type
_entity_poly.pdbx_seq_one_letter_code
_entity_poly.pdbx_strand_id
1 'polypeptide(L)'
;MDDVVNRFARELADAIAAAVAENAQVEACREKARAAGFEMKVTLEAVVGFVSRSQSAALAKVTAPARAGREAQPKRTFEVTANDRRFLRSLRIAADETAEPVE
;
A
#
# COMPACT_ATOMS: atom_id res chain seq x y z
N MET A 1 7.99 -19.64 13.58
CA MET A 1 7.53 -18.95 12.34
C MET A 1 8.11 -17.54 12.31
N ASP A 2 8.01 -16.83 13.42
CA ASP A 2 8.54 -15.48 13.59
C ASP A 2 10.06 -15.39 13.45
N ASP A 3 10.82 -16.42 13.84
CA ASP A 3 12.28 -16.45 13.67
C ASP A 3 12.71 -16.43 12.20
N VAL A 4 11.94 -17.09 11.32
CA VAL A 4 12.20 -17.11 9.89
C VAL A 4 11.88 -15.76 9.27
N VAL A 5 10.78 -15.14 9.69
CA VAL A 5 10.36 -13.79 9.25
C VAL A 5 11.39 -12.73 9.68
N ASN A 6 11.81 -12.78 10.94
CA ASN A 6 12.84 -11.87 11.47
C ASN A 6 14.17 -12.05 10.77
N ARG A 7 14.55 -13.29 10.44
CA ARG A 7 15.74 -13.55 9.64
C ARG A 7 15.65 -12.90 8.26
N PHE A 8 14.54 -13.04 7.55
CA PHE A 8 14.36 -12.38 6.25
C PHE A 8 14.37 -10.85 6.36
N ALA A 9 13.76 -10.29 7.42
CA ALA A 9 13.77 -8.86 7.65
C ALA A 9 15.21 -8.33 7.85
N ARG A 10 16.01 -9.08 8.62
CA ARG A 10 17.42 -8.78 8.86
C ARG A 10 18.24 -8.87 7.56
N GLU A 11 18.11 -9.96 6.82
CA GLU A 11 18.83 -10.14 5.55
C GLU A 11 18.50 -9.03 4.56
N LEU A 12 17.24 -8.58 4.49
CA LEU A 12 16.84 -7.43 3.67
C LEU A 12 17.48 -6.13 4.18
N ALA A 13 17.46 -5.88 5.49
CA ALA A 13 18.05 -4.68 6.07
C ALA A 13 19.57 -4.60 5.79
N ASP A 14 20.27 -5.71 5.94
CA ASP A 14 21.71 -5.82 5.67
C ASP A 14 22.01 -5.57 4.17
N ALA A 15 21.18 -6.14 3.27
CA ALA A 15 21.31 -5.92 1.83
C ALA A 15 21.09 -4.45 1.44
N ILE A 16 20.09 -3.77 2.04
CA ILE A 16 19.85 -2.35 1.81
C ILE A 16 21.03 -1.51 2.33
N ALA A 17 21.54 -1.82 3.52
CA ALA A 17 22.68 -1.12 4.10
C ALA A 17 23.93 -1.22 3.18
N ALA A 18 24.22 -2.42 2.66
CA ALA A 18 25.31 -2.62 1.71
C ALA A 18 25.08 -1.84 0.41
N ALA A 19 23.87 -1.90 -0.16
CA ALA A 19 23.53 -1.20 -1.39
C ALA A 19 23.66 0.32 -1.26
N VAL A 20 23.30 0.90 -0.10
CA VAL A 20 23.46 2.33 0.18
C VAL A 20 24.92 2.71 0.38
N ALA A 21 25.71 1.87 1.07
CA ALA A 21 27.13 2.11 1.32
C ALA A 21 27.98 2.12 0.03
N GLU A 22 27.59 1.33 -0.97
CA GLU A 22 28.28 1.25 -2.26
C GLU A 22 27.71 2.20 -3.33
N ASN A 23 26.66 2.97 -2.99
CA ASN A 23 26.00 3.82 -3.96
C ASN A 23 26.80 5.11 -4.25
N ALA A 24 27.25 5.27 -5.49
CA ALA A 24 28.03 6.43 -5.93
C ALA A 24 27.32 7.78 -5.73
N GLN A 25 25.98 7.84 -5.79
CA GLN A 25 25.24 9.08 -5.57
C GLN A 25 25.22 9.46 -4.08
N VAL A 26 25.17 8.48 -3.19
CA VAL A 26 25.23 8.69 -1.74
C VAL A 26 26.61 9.23 -1.34
N GLU A 27 27.68 8.68 -1.88
CA GLU A 27 29.04 9.18 -1.67
C GLU A 27 29.23 10.60 -2.21
N ALA A 28 28.75 10.88 -3.43
CA ALA A 28 28.81 12.22 -4.00
C ALA A 28 28.07 13.26 -3.14
N CYS A 29 26.96 12.86 -2.49
CA CYS A 29 26.24 13.72 -1.56
C CYS A 29 27.03 13.95 -0.26
N ARG A 30 27.64 12.90 0.30
CA ARG A 30 28.53 13.00 1.47
C ARG A 30 29.70 13.93 1.21
N GLU A 31 30.35 13.83 0.05
CA GLU A 31 31.49 14.68 -0.28
C GLU A 31 31.08 16.14 -0.47
N LYS A 32 29.90 16.41 -1.06
CA LYS A 32 29.34 17.76 -1.13
C LYS A 32 29.08 18.36 0.25
N ALA A 33 28.51 17.57 1.18
CA ALA A 33 28.31 18.00 2.55
C ALA A 33 29.64 18.31 3.25
N ARG A 34 30.66 17.45 3.06
CA ARG A 34 32.01 17.64 3.58
C ARG A 34 32.68 18.89 3.03
N ALA A 35 32.56 19.14 1.73
CA ALA A 35 33.09 20.34 1.07
C ALA A 35 32.43 21.63 1.60
N ALA A 36 31.18 21.55 2.06
CA ALA A 36 30.49 22.63 2.73
C ALA A 36 30.83 22.75 4.24
N GLY A 37 31.74 21.92 4.76
CA GLY A 37 32.18 21.93 6.16
C GLY A 37 31.30 21.11 7.11
N PHE A 38 30.42 20.25 6.60
CA PHE A 38 29.53 19.41 7.41
C PHE A 38 29.93 17.93 7.36
N GLU A 39 29.80 17.24 8.49
CA GLU A 39 29.87 15.78 8.52
C GLU A 39 28.46 15.19 8.37
N MET A 40 28.25 14.37 7.33
CA MET A 40 26.94 13.78 7.04
C MET A 40 26.90 12.30 7.47
N LYS A 41 25.93 11.96 8.33
CA LYS A 41 25.58 10.59 8.72
C LYS A 41 24.22 10.22 8.15
N VAL A 42 24.13 9.06 7.50
CA VAL A 42 22.88 8.54 6.94
C VAL A 42 22.38 7.40 7.82
N THR A 43 21.14 7.48 8.28
CA THR A 43 20.43 6.43 9.02
C THR A 43 19.14 6.10 8.28
N LEU A 44 18.88 4.81 8.05
CA LEU A 44 17.68 4.36 7.34
C LEU A 44 16.75 3.62 8.31
N GLU A 45 15.53 4.13 8.46
CA GLU A 45 14.44 3.43 9.14
C GLU A 45 13.50 2.86 8.07
N ALA A 46 13.37 1.54 8.04
CA ALA A 46 12.49 0.85 7.11
C ALA A 46 11.62 -0.16 7.87
N VAL A 47 10.31 -0.18 7.56
CA VAL A 47 9.37 -1.16 8.10
C VAL A 47 9.21 -2.29 7.09
N VAL A 48 9.53 -3.53 7.49
CA VAL A 48 9.41 -4.71 6.65
C VAL A 48 8.15 -5.49 7.01
N GLY A 49 7.20 -5.58 6.07
CA GLY A 49 5.95 -6.34 6.23
C GLY A 49 5.96 -7.66 5.49
N PHE A 50 5.35 -8.69 6.07
CA PHE A 50 5.23 -10.04 5.49
C PHE A 50 3.77 -10.45 5.38
N VAL A 51 3.39 -11.07 4.26
CA VAL A 51 2.06 -11.66 4.05
C VAL A 51 2.19 -13.14 3.69
N SER A 52 1.41 -14.00 4.34
CA SER A 52 1.40 -15.43 4.01
C SER A 52 0.68 -15.68 2.69
N ARG A 53 1.32 -16.41 1.77
CA ARG A 53 0.72 -16.83 0.49
C ARG A 53 -0.32 -17.95 0.64
N SER A 54 -0.33 -18.68 1.76
CA SER A 54 -1.22 -19.85 1.95
C SER A 54 -2.71 -19.51 2.16
N GLN A 55 -3.06 -18.25 2.40
CA GLN A 55 -4.46 -17.78 2.44
C GLN A 55 -4.85 -16.93 1.22
N SER A 56 -4.01 -16.89 0.18
CA SER A 56 -4.19 -16.02 -0.99
C SER A 56 -5.21 -16.55 -2.03
N ALA A 57 -6.13 -17.43 -1.62
CA ALA A 57 -7.33 -17.74 -2.41
C ALA A 57 -8.50 -16.78 -2.11
N ALA A 58 -8.41 -15.93 -1.07
CA ALA A 58 -9.54 -15.11 -0.62
C ALA A 58 -9.45 -13.60 -0.94
N LEU A 59 -8.33 -13.07 -1.43
CA LEU A 59 -8.16 -11.61 -1.64
C LEU A 59 -7.46 -11.27 -2.96
N ALA A 60 -7.96 -11.82 -4.07
CA ALA A 60 -7.65 -11.32 -5.40
C ALA A 60 -8.64 -10.21 -5.80
N LYS A 61 -8.61 -9.03 -5.17
CA LYS A 61 -9.32 -7.84 -5.66
C LYS A 61 -8.65 -6.52 -5.25
N VAL A 62 -7.52 -6.17 -5.88
CA VAL A 62 -7.26 -4.79 -6.30
C VAL A 62 -6.49 -4.85 -7.63
N THR A 63 -7.22 -4.97 -8.74
CA THR A 63 -6.73 -4.54 -10.04
C THR A 63 -7.49 -3.30 -10.44
N ALA A 64 -6.73 -2.25 -10.74
CA ALA A 64 -7.22 -1.05 -11.40
C ALA A 64 -7.99 -1.42 -12.70
N PRO A 65 -9.02 -0.67 -13.11
CA PRO A 65 -9.80 -1.03 -14.28
C PRO A 65 -9.01 -0.67 -15.55
N ALA A 66 -8.37 -1.67 -16.16
CA ALA A 66 -8.09 -1.64 -17.59
C ALA A 66 -9.38 -2.02 -18.33
N ARG A 67 -9.89 -1.10 -19.14
CA ARG A 67 -11.04 -1.30 -20.02
C ARG A 67 -10.76 -2.40 -21.03
N ALA A 68 -11.49 -3.52 -20.97
CA ALA A 68 -11.98 -4.30 -22.12
C ALA A 68 -12.73 -5.53 -21.60
N GLY A 69 -13.88 -5.85 -22.20
CA GLY A 69 -14.61 -7.10 -21.94
C GLY A 69 -15.91 -6.91 -21.18
N ARG A 70 -16.93 -6.42 -21.89
CA ARG A 70 -18.32 -6.32 -21.43
C ARG A 70 -18.97 -7.70 -21.59
N GLU A 71 -18.93 -8.51 -20.54
CA GLU A 71 -19.83 -9.68 -20.41
C GLU A 71 -20.67 -9.51 -19.15
N ALA A 72 -21.99 -9.61 -19.37
CA ALA A 72 -23.03 -9.25 -18.43
C ALA A 72 -23.00 -10.12 -17.17
N GLN A 73 -22.44 -9.58 -16.08
CA GLN A 73 -22.75 -10.08 -14.74
C GLN A 73 -24.13 -9.53 -14.32
N PRO A 74 -25.01 -10.36 -13.73
CA PRO A 74 -26.32 -9.90 -13.27
C PRO A 74 -26.09 -8.77 -12.26
N LYS A 75 -26.78 -7.64 -12.48
CA LYS A 75 -26.78 -6.48 -11.57
C LYS A 75 -27.06 -6.99 -10.16
N ARG A 76 -26.02 -7.16 -9.35
CA ARG A 76 -26.18 -7.37 -7.92
C ARG A 76 -26.76 -6.08 -7.40
N THR A 77 -28.05 -6.09 -7.13
CA THR A 77 -28.74 -5.07 -6.34
C THR A 77 -28.06 -5.07 -4.98
N PHE A 78 -27.19 -4.08 -4.77
CA PHE A 78 -26.60 -3.85 -3.46
C PHE A 78 -27.71 -3.30 -2.57
N GLU A 79 -28.30 -4.15 -1.75
CA GLU A 79 -29.33 -3.77 -0.78
C GLU A 79 -28.66 -3.13 0.43
N VAL A 80 -28.97 -1.86 0.69
CA VAL A 80 -28.44 -1.12 1.83
C VAL A 80 -29.14 -1.60 3.10
N THR A 81 -28.39 -2.28 3.98
CA THR A 81 -28.93 -2.81 5.24
C THR A 81 -29.22 -1.68 6.24
N ALA A 82 -29.96 -1.98 7.31
CA ALA A 82 -30.26 -1.00 8.37
C ALA A 82 -28.98 -0.52 9.10
N ASN A 83 -27.96 -1.37 9.17
CA ASN A 83 -26.67 -1.01 9.77
C ASN A 83 -25.92 -0.03 8.86
N ASP A 84 -25.92 -0.31 7.55
CA ASP A 84 -25.27 0.56 6.55
C ASP A 84 -25.88 1.96 6.56
N ARG A 85 -27.20 2.08 6.70
CA ARG A 85 -27.87 3.40 6.85
C ARG A 85 -27.43 4.18 8.08
N ARG A 86 -27.22 3.51 9.22
CA ARG A 86 -26.73 4.17 10.45
C ARG A 86 -25.28 4.64 10.27
N PHE A 87 -24.45 3.81 9.64
CA PHE A 87 -23.06 4.11 9.34
C PHE A 87 -22.91 5.26 8.33
N LEU A 88 -23.70 5.27 7.25
CA LEU A 88 -23.68 6.36 6.28
C LEU A 88 -24.16 7.68 6.91
N ARG A 89 -25.15 7.61 7.82
CA ARG A 89 -25.61 8.78 8.58
C ARG A 89 -24.54 9.32 9.54
N SER A 90 -23.75 8.48 10.20
CA SER A 90 -22.65 8.94 11.07
C SER A 90 -21.54 9.62 10.28
N LEU A 91 -21.34 9.21 9.02
CA LEU A 91 -20.42 9.85 8.09
C LEU A 91 -21.01 11.08 7.36
N ARG A 92 -22.26 11.47 7.65
CA ARG A 92 -23.02 12.53 6.95
C ARG A 92 -23.09 12.31 5.43
N ILE A 93 -23.04 11.05 5.00
CA ILE A 93 -23.24 10.65 3.61
C ILE A 93 -24.75 10.50 3.40
N ALA A 94 -25.33 11.28 2.48
CA ALA A 94 -26.72 11.12 2.09
C ALA A 94 -26.87 9.80 1.32
N ALA A 95 -27.64 8.87 1.86
CA ALA A 95 -27.92 7.57 1.22
C ALA A 95 -29.21 7.58 0.38
N ASP A 96 -29.94 8.69 0.35
CA ASP A 96 -31.12 8.89 -0.50
C ASP A 96 -30.70 9.68 -1.75
N GLU A 97 -30.27 8.96 -2.78
CA GLU A 97 -30.20 9.47 -4.15
C GLU A 97 -31.01 8.51 -5.03
N THR A 98 -32.34 8.50 -4.83
CA THR A 98 -33.23 7.98 -5.87
C THR A 98 -33.35 9.07 -6.92
N ALA A 99 -32.40 9.07 -7.85
CA ALA A 99 -32.45 9.92 -9.03
C ALA A 99 -33.77 9.65 -9.78
N GLU A 100 -34.55 10.72 -9.96
CA GLU A 100 -35.75 10.72 -10.78
C GLU A 100 -35.43 10.23 -12.20
N PRO A 101 -36.27 9.38 -12.81
CA PRO A 101 -36.14 9.11 -14.24
C PRO A 101 -36.56 10.37 -15.00
N VAL A 102 -35.59 11.01 -15.64
CA VAL A 102 -35.84 11.98 -16.70
C VAL A 102 -36.44 11.23 -17.90
N GLU A 103 -37.71 11.53 -18.20
CA GLU A 103 -38.34 11.34 -19.51
C GLU A 103 -38.46 12.71 -20.21
#